data_AF-A0A8T4CN91-F1
#
_entry.id   AF-A0A8T4CN91-F1
#
_cell.length_a   1.000
_cell.length_b   1.000
_cell.length_c   1.000
_cell.angle_alpha   90.00
_cell.angle_beta   90.00
_cell.angle_gamma   90.00
#
_symmetry.space_group_name_H-M   'P 1'
#
loop_
_entity.id
_entity.type
_entity.pdbx_description
1 polymer ?
#
loop_
_entity_poly.entity_id
_entity_poly.type
_entity_poly.pdbx_seq_one_letter_code
_entity_poly.pdbx_strand_id
1 'polypeptide(L)'
;MDQFGLLLCQIIPNSCATYLLSDARQLSEIGVVPVFLASRLMFQEDPLENSWNVTSDSIAVYVASRLHVAKVLLVTDVDGIFTKDPRKHADATLIEKLSAEELLKLNKRASVDRYLPKLLLDVQVDCYVVNGKHPERIGAILAGQQTACTLIAARTE
;
A
#
# COMPACT_ATOMS: atom_id res chain seq x y z
N MET A 1 6.33 13.07 -5.93
CA MET A 1 6.36 14.44 -5.37
C MET A 1 6.87 14.33 -3.94
N ASP A 2 8.09 14.78 -3.66
CA ASP A 2 8.76 14.53 -2.37
C ASP A 2 8.25 15.41 -1.22
N GLN A 3 7.57 16.50 -1.55
CA GLN A 3 7.11 17.52 -0.59
C GLN A 3 6.29 16.91 0.56
N PHE A 4 5.38 15.97 0.27
CA PHE A 4 4.61 15.29 1.30
C PHE A 4 5.46 14.40 2.19
N GLY A 5 6.48 13.71 1.64
CA GLY A 5 7.40 12.91 2.44
C GLY A 5 8.25 13.78 3.37
N LEU A 6 8.72 14.94 2.91
CA LEU A 6 9.45 15.89 3.75
C LEU A 6 8.56 16.45 4.87
N LEU A 7 7.29 16.76 4.58
CA LEU A 7 6.33 17.17 5.61
C LEU A 7 6.09 16.05 6.64
N LEU A 8 5.89 14.80 6.19
CA LEU A 8 5.72 13.64 7.07
C LEU A 8 6.92 13.49 8.01
N CYS A 9 8.14 13.66 7.50
CA CYS A 9 9.35 13.60 8.32
C CYS A 9 9.41 14.68 9.41
N GLN A 10 8.77 15.85 9.20
CA GLN A 10 8.72 16.91 10.20
C GLN A 10 7.69 16.65 11.32
N ILE A 11 6.62 15.91 11.02
CA ILE A 11 5.53 15.69 11.96
C ILE A 11 5.59 14.32 12.65
N ILE A 12 6.26 13.33 12.05
CA ILE A 12 6.44 12.00 12.65
C ILE A 12 7.64 12.06 13.60
N PRO A 13 7.45 11.84 14.92
CA PRO A 13 8.55 11.78 15.86
C PRO A 13 9.51 10.64 15.50
N ASN A 14 10.79 10.85 15.73
CA ASN A 14 11.82 9.84 15.49
C ASN A 14 11.77 9.27 14.05
N SER A 15 11.66 10.16 13.06
CA SER A 15 11.67 9.80 11.64
C SER A 15 12.79 10.49 10.87
N CYS A 16 13.17 9.92 9.73
CA CYS A 16 14.19 10.47 8.85
C CYS A 16 13.82 10.22 7.38
N ALA A 17 13.86 11.28 6.56
CA ALA A 17 13.63 11.16 5.13
C ALA A 17 14.88 10.63 4.42
N THR A 18 14.70 9.69 3.49
CA THR A 18 15.80 9.15 2.68
C THR A 18 15.37 8.81 1.26
N TYR A 19 16.32 8.89 0.34
CA TYR A 19 16.18 8.47 -1.06
C TYR A 19 16.73 7.07 -1.31
N LEU A 20 17.46 6.48 -0.36
CA LEU A 20 18.16 5.21 -0.52
C LEU A 20 17.43 4.09 0.22
N LEU A 21 17.21 2.97 -0.46
CA LEU A 21 16.61 1.79 0.14
C LEU A 21 17.50 1.20 1.25
N SER A 22 18.82 1.31 1.11
CA SER A 22 19.78 0.90 2.14
C SER A 22 19.59 1.68 3.44
N ASP A 23 19.44 2.99 3.34
CA ASP A 23 19.26 3.87 4.50
C ASP A 23 17.91 3.59 5.15
N ALA A 24 16.86 3.39 4.35
CA ALA A 24 15.53 3.06 4.87
C ALA A 24 15.58 1.80 5.75
N ARG A 25 16.33 0.78 5.32
CA ARG A 25 16.55 -0.45 6.09
C ARG A 25 17.35 -0.19 7.37
N GLN A 26 18.48 0.50 7.29
CA GLN A 26 19.34 0.79 8.44
C GLN A 26 18.63 1.63 9.50
N LEU A 27 17.88 2.65 9.09
CA LEU A 27 17.08 3.50 9.98
C LEU A 27 16.04 2.67 10.74
N SER A 28 15.33 1.78 10.04
CA SER A 28 14.35 0.87 10.65
C SER A 28 15.00 -0.05 11.70
N GLU A 29 16.19 -0.59 11.41
CA GLU A 29 16.93 -1.48 12.32
C GLU A 29 17.34 -0.79 13.63
N ILE A 30 17.58 0.53 13.61
CA ILE A 30 17.88 1.32 14.82
C ILE A 30 16.63 1.98 15.44
N GLY A 31 15.44 1.60 14.99
CA GLY A 31 14.17 2.09 15.53
C GLY A 31 13.77 3.49 15.09
N VAL A 32 14.41 4.05 14.05
CA VAL A 32 14.01 5.31 13.41
C VAL A 32 13.05 5.01 12.26
N VAL A 33 11.94 5.74 12.15
CA VAL A 33 10.97 5.56 11.08
C VAL A 33 11.49 6.15 9.77
N PRO A 34 11.80 5.36 8.73
CA PRO A 34 12.24 5.91 7.46
C PRO A 34 11.05 6.49 6.68
N VAL A 35 11.19 7.72 6.19
CA VAL A 35 10.27 8.30 5.21
C VAL A 35 10.92 8.23 3.83
N PHE A 36 10.57 7.21 3.06
CA PHE A 36 11.20 6.95 1.77
C PHE A 36 10.66 7.88 0.67
N LEU A 37 11.56 8.66 0.07
CA LEU A 37 11.27 9.58 -1.02
C LEU A 37 11.45 8.87 -2.37
N ALA A 38 10.37 8.23 -2.82
CA ALA A 38 10.41 7.31 -3.97
C ALA A 38 10.70 7.97 -5.33
N SER A 39 10.60 9.30 -5.45
CA SER A 39 10.72 9.97 -6.76
C SER A 39 12.03 9.67 -7.46
N ARG A 40 13.16 9.72 -6.75
CA ARG A 40 14.49 9.48 -7.31
C ARG A 40 14.61 8.05 -7.83
N LEU A 41 14.15 7.07 -7.06
CA LEU A 41 14.13 5.67 -7.47
C LEU A 41 13.30 5.49 -8.75
N MET A 42 12.08 6.07 -8.77
CA MET A 42 11.17 5.96 -9.91
C MET A 42 11.74 6.62 -11.17
N PHE A 43 12.40 7.79 -11.05
CA PHE A 43 13.04 8.45 -12.19
C PHE A 43 14.27 7.71 -12.73
N GLN A 44 15.01 7.01 -11.87
CA GLN A 44 16.25 6.34 -12.26
C GLN A 44 15.99 4.97 -12.87
N GLU A 45 15.05 4.22 -12.33
CA GLU A 45 14.79 2.84 -12.73
C GLU A 45 13.62 2.71 -13.71
N ASP A 46 12.70 3.67 -13.74
CA ASP A 46 11.44 3.66 -14.52
C ASP A 46 10.76 2.27 -14.58
N PRO A 47 10.49 1.63 -13.43
CA PRO A 47 10.16 0.21 -13.41
C PRO A 47 8.68 -0.09 -13.67
N LEU A 48 7.82 0.93 -13.65
CA LEU A 48 6.36 0.80 -13.76
C LEU A 48 5.89 1.38 -15.09
N GLU A 49 4.72 0.90 -15.56
CA GLU A 49 4.14 1.41 -16.79
C GLU A 49 3.80 2.91 -16.67
N ASN A 50 4.23 3.70 -17.66
CA ASN A 50 3.89 5.12 -17.78
C ASN A 50 2.42 5.31 -18.20
N SER A 51 1.48 5.04 -17.29
CA SER A 51 0.04 5.10 -17.54
C SER A 51 -0.77 5.66 -16.37
N TRP A 52 -1.99 6.11 -16.66
CA TRP A 52 -2.98 6.52 -15.65
C TRP A 52 -3.53 5.37 -14.79
N ASN A 53 -3.13 4.13 -15.07
CA ASN A 53 -3.49 2.96 -14.27
C ASN A 53 -2.52 2.73 -13.10
N VAL A 54 -1.38 3.45 -13.06
CA VAL A 54 -0.34 3.35 -12.04
C VAL A 54 -0.36 4.60 -11.16
N THR A 55 -0.35 4.42 -9.84
CA THR A 55 -0.30 5.51 -8.86
C THR A 55 0.66 5.17 -7.71
N SER A 56 0.58 5.92 -6.60
CA SER A 56 1.36 5.65 -5.39
C SER A 56 1.15 4.25 -4.82
N ASP A 57 0.00 3.60 -5.05
CA ASP A 57 -0.25 2.24 -4.55
C ASP A 57 0.74 1.25 -5.16
N SER A 58 0.85 1.24 -6.50
CA SER A 58 1.82 0.41 -7.21
C SER A 58 3.27 0.78 -6.88
N ILE A 59 3.56 2.08 -6.71
CA ILE A 59 4.91 2.52 -6.28
C ILE A 59 5.25 1.97 -4.90
N ALA A 60 4.30 1.98 -3.95
CA ALA A 60 4.51 1.45 -2.61
C ALA A 60 4.82 -0.05 -2.64
N VAL A 61 4.09 -0.83 -3.44
CA VAL A 61 4.35 -2.27 -3.63
C VAL A 61 5.68 -2.53 -4.32
N TYR A 62 6.07 -1.71 -5.29
CA TYR A 62 7.38 -1.82 -5.92
C TYR A 62 8.52 -1.56 -4.92
N VAL A 63 8.43 -0.50 -4.12
CA VAL A 63 9.41 -0.20 -3.07
C VAL A 63 9.47 -1.33 -2.04
N ALA A 64 8.31 -1.85 -1.65
CA ALA A 64 8.18 -2.97 -0.73
C ALA A 64 8.88 -4.24 -1.25
N SER A 65 8.72 -4.57 -2.54
CA SER A 65 9.39 -5.73 -3.13
C SER A 65 10.92 -5.59 -3.10
N ARG A 66 11.44 -4.37 -3.32
CA ARG A 66 12.87 -4.06 -3.25
C ARG A 66 13.44 -4.10 -1.84
N LEU A 67 12.59 -3.89 -0.83
CA LEU A 67 12.96 -4.00 0.59
C LEU A 67 12.71 -5.42 1.15
N HIS A 68 12.13 -6.33 0.38
CA HIS A 68 11.72 -7.68 0.81
C HIS A 68 10.83 -7.66 2.07
N VAL A 69 9.88 -6.71 2.13
CA VAL A 69 8.95 -6.64 3.26
C VAL A 69 7.85 -7.70 3.13
N ALA A 70 7.32 -8.13 4.27
CA ALA A 70 6.28 -9.16 4.31
C ALA A 70 4.87 -8.62 3.99
N LYS A 71 4.60 -7.34 4.25
CA LYS A 71 3.26 -6.74 4.14
C LYS A 71 3.35 -5.29 3.68
N VAL A 72 2.37 -4.86 2.88
CA VAL A 72 2.13 -3.45 2.54
C VAL A 72 0.78 -3.04 3.10
N LEU A 73 0.71 -1.88 3.76
CA LEU A 73 -0.54 -1.29 4.23
C LEU A 73 -0.79 0.02 3.47
N LEU A 74 -1.76 0.01 2.57
CA LEU A 74 -2.29 1.19 1.90
C LEU A 74 -3.32 1.86 2.82
N VAL A 75 -2.91 2.97 3.41
CA VAL A 75 -3.72 3.75 4.34
C VAL A 75 -4.51 4.79 3.54
N THR A 76 -5.83 4.66 3.51
CA THR A 76 -6.76 5.44 2.69
C THR A 76 -7.86 6.09 3.53
N ASP A 77 -8.82 6.77 2.92
CA ASP A 77 -9.99 7.37 3.59
C ASP A 77 -11.25 6.48 3.60
N VAL A 78 -11.12 5.24 3.12
CA VAL A 78 -12.19 4.23 3.09
C VAL A 78 -11.80 2.96 3.85
N ASP A 79 -12.79 2.19 4.30
CA ASP A 79 -12.58 0.98 5.11
C ASP A 79 -11.91 -0.18 4.35
N GLY A 80 -11.87 -0.12 3.02
CA GLY A 80 -11.27 -1.14 2.17
C GLY A 80 -11.91 -1.13 0.78
N ILE A 81 -11.84 -2.27 0.11
CA ILE A 81 -12.49 -2.50 -1.19
C ILE A 81 -13.90 -3.04 -0.95
N PHE A 82 -14.88 -2.42 -1.61
CA PHE A 82 -16.29 -2.82 -1.51
C PHE A 82 -16.74 -3.53 -2.79
N THR A 83 -17.78 -4.37 -2.68
CA THR A 83 -18.40 -5.07 -3.83
C THR A 83 -18.97 -4.12 -4.89
N LYS A 84 -19.37 -2.91 -4.47
CA LYS A 84 -19.88 -1.80 -5.29
C LYS A 84 -19.46 -0.47 -4.65
N ASP A 85 -19.66 0.66 -5.33
CA ASP A 85 -19.41 1.98 -4.74
C ASP A 85 -20.39 2.24 -3.56
N PRO A 86 -19.91 2.28 -2.30
CA PRO A 86 -20.78 2.40 -1.13
C PRO A 86 -21.49 3.76 -1.06
N ARG A 87 -21.03 4.76 -1.82
CA ARG A 87 -21.70 6.06 -1.92
C ARG A 87 -22.94 6.03 -2.82
N LYS A 88 -23.06 5.02 -3.67
CA LYS A 88 -24.13 4.87 -4.67
C LYS A 88 -25.04 3.68 -4.40
N HIS A 89 -24.55 2.71 -3.64
CA HIS A 89 -25.21 1.43 -3.41
C HIS A 89 -25.25 1.13 -1.92
N ALA A 90 -26.45 1.19 -1.33
CA ALA A 90 -26.64 0.90 0.09
C ALA A 90 -26.41 -0.58 0.45
N ASP A 91 -26.44 -1.47 -0.55
CA ASP A 91 -26.12 -2.90 -0.43
C ASP A 91 -24.62 -3.21 -0.65
N ALA A 92 -23.76 -2.18 -0.78
CA ALA A 92 -22.32 -2.39 -0.89
C ALA A 92 -21.75 -2.97 0.41
N THR A 93 -21.06 -4.09 0.27
CA THR A 93 -20.42 -4.79 1.38
C THR A 93 -18.90 -4.70 1.27
N LEU A 94 -18.23 -4.57 2.41
CA LEU A 94 -16.77 -4.63 2.49
C LEU A 94 -16.30 -6.03 2.13
N ILE A 95 -15.28 -6.13 1.28
CA ILE A 95 -14.60 -7.37 0.94
C ILE A 95 -13.44 -7.52 1.91
N GLU A 96 -13.52 -8.45 2.86
CA GLU A 96 -12.47 -8.63 3.88
C GLU A 96 -11.18 -9.22 3.32
N LYS A 97 -11.30 -10.16 2.38
CA LYS A 97 -10.18 -10.82 1.70
C LYS A 97 -10.52 -11.08 0.24
N LEU A 98 -9.56 -10.84 -0.65
CA LEU A 98 -9.60 -11.27 -2.04
C LEU A 98 -8.18 -11.54 -2.55
N SER A 99 -8.04 -12.39 -3.56
CA SER A 99 -6.75 -12.60 -4.22
C SER A 99 -6.45 -11.46 -5.22
N ALA A 100 -5.18 -11.29 -5.57
CA ALA A 100 -4.79 -10.36 -6.63
C ALA A 100 -5.42 -10.73 -8.00
N GLU A 101 -5.63 -12.02 -8.29
CA GLU A 101 -6.35 -12.47 -9.49
C GLU A 101 -7.84 -12.12 -9.45
N GLU A 102 -8.49 -12.26 -8.30
CA GLU A 102 -9.88 -11.85 -8.12
C GLU A 102 -10.03 -10.34 -8.31
N LEU A 103 -9.12 -9.56 -7.75
CA LEU A 103 -9.09 -8.10 -7.92
C LEU A 103 -8.88 -7.70 -9.38
N LEU A 104 -7.99 -8.40 -10.10
CA LEU A 104 -7.78 -8.17 -11.54
C LEU A 104 -9.05 -8.47 -12.36
N LYS A 105 -9.79 -9.53 -12.02
CA LYS A 105 -11.04 -9.93 -12.68
C LYS A 105 -12.22 -8.98 -12.39
N LEU A 106 -12.23 -8.31 -11.24
CA LEU A 106 -13.32 -7.40 -10.88
C LEU A 106 -13.55 -6.29 -11.92
N ASN A 107 -12.51 -5.91 -12.69
CA ASN A 107 -12.52 -4.93 -13.79
C ASN A 107 -13.38 -3.68 -13.53
N LYS A 108 -13.48 -3.28 -12.26
CA LYS A 108 -14.25 -2.15 -11.74
C LYS A 108 -13.28 -1.18 -11.08
N ARG A 109 -13.72 0.07 -10.89
CA ARG A 109 -12.99 1.03 -10.06
C ARG A 109 -13.00 0.53 -8.62
N ALA A 110 -11.83 0.13 -8.12
CA ALA A 110 -11.58 -0.16 -6.72
C ALA A 110 -11.00 1.09 -6.01
N SER A 111 -10.78 0.99 -4.71
CA SER A 111 -10.07 2.01 -3.90
C SER A 111 -8.55 2.02 -4.14
N VAL A 112 -8.05 1.17 -5.03
CA VAL A 112 -6.65 1.05 -5.42
C VAL A 112 -6.48 1.21 -6.93
N ASP A 113 -5.26 1.52 -7.36
CA ASP A 113 -4.96 1.61 -8.79
C ASP A 113 -5.08 0.27 -9.55
N ARG A 114 -5.23 0.37 -10.86
CA ARG A 114 -5.57 -0.78 -11.73
C ARG A 114 -4.37 -1.68 -12.02
N TYR A 115 -3.16 -1.17 -11.84
CA TYR A 115 -1.93 -1.93 -12.08
C TYR A 115 -1.52 -2.75 -10.86
N LEU A 116 -1.89 -2.31 -9.66
CA LEU A 116 -1.59 -2.96 -8.38
C LEU A 116 -1.80 -4.49 -8.40
N PRO A 117 -2.93 -5.04 -8.87
CA PRO A 117 -3.16 -6.48 -8.80
C PRO A 117 -2.17 -7.27 -9.64
N LYS A 118 -1.80 -6.74 -10.82
CA LYS A 118 -0.79 -7.36 -11.69
C LYS A 118 0.58 -7.36 -10.99
N LEU A 119 0.97 -6.23 -10.40
CA LEU A 119 2.24 -6.12 -9.69
C LEU A 119 2.31 -7.05 -8.47
N LEU A 120 1.22 -7.19 -7.71
CA LEU A 120 1.16 -8.09 -6.55
C LEU A 120 1.40 -9.55 -6.91
N LEU A 121 0.90 -10.00 -8.08
CA LEU A 121 1.17 -11.34 -8.61
C LEU A 121 2.65 -11.54 -8.94
N ASP A 122 3.30 -10.52 -9.49
CA ASP A 122 4.71 -10.59 -9.86
C ASP A 122 5.64 -10.60 -8.64
N VAL A 123 5.33 -9.81 -7.60
CA VAL A 123 6.22 -9.61 -6.44
C VAL A 123 5.90 -10.48 -5.21
N GLN A 124 4.72 -11.11 -5.17
CA GLN A 124 4.26 -11.98 -4.07
C GLN A 124 4.27 -11.33 -2.67
N VAL A 125 3.77 -10.10 -2.56
CA VAL A 125 3.66 -9.37 -1.27
C VAL A 125 2.19 -9.16 -0.94
N ASP A 126 1.78 -9.50 0.29
CA ASP A 126 0.41 -9.23 0.74
C ASP A 126 0.18 -7.73 0.95
N CYS A 127 -0.97 -7.25 0.48
CA CYS A 127 -1.33 -5.85 0.55
C CYS A 127 -2.66 -5.66 1.28
N TYR A 128 -2.70 -4.71 2.21
CA TYR A 128 -3.88 -4.36 2.99
C TYR A 128 -4.37 -2.98 2.59
N VAL A 129 -5.67 -2.83 2.37
CA VAL A 129 -6.33 -1.52 2.23
C VAL A 129 -7.08 -1.23 3.52
N VAL A 130 -6.75 -0.12 4.19
CA VAL A 130 -7.29 0.21 5.52
C VAL A 130 -7.59 1.71 5.65
N ASN A 131 -8.58 2.06 6.45
CA ASN A 131 -8.96 3.44 6.71
C ASN A 131 -8.04 4.10 7.75
N GLY A 132 -7.30 5.13 7.34
CA GLY A 132 -6.40 5.90 8.21
C GLY A 132 -7.08 6.74 9.28
N LYS A 133 -8.41 6.94 9.19
CA LYS A 133 -9.20 7.58 10.27
C LYS A 133 -9.35 6.68 11.50
N HIS A 134 -8.95 5.42 11.39
CA HIS A 134 -9.05 4.37 12.40
C HIS A 134 -7.67 3.75 12.69
N PRO A 135 -6.77 4.48 13.37
CA PRO A 135 -5.38 4.05 13.59
C PRO A 135 -5.27 2.73 14.36
N GLU A 136 -6.25 2.39 15.20
CA GLU A 136 -6.34 1.12 15.90
C GLU A 136 -6.33 -0.09 14.95
N ARG A 137 -6.85 0.07 13.73
CA ARG A 137 -6.91 -1.01 12.72
C ARG A 137 -5.53 -1.32 12.16
N ILE A 138 -4.68 -0.31 12.02
CA ILE A 138 -3.28 -0.51 11.60
C ILE A 138 -2.56 -1.36 12.66
N GLY A 139 -2.75 -1.03 13.94
CA GLY A 139 -2.22 -1.83 15.06
C GLY A 139 -2.70 -3.28 15.02
N ALA A 140 -4.00 -3.50 14.81
CA ALA A 140 -4.58 -4.84 14.69
C ALA A 140 -3.97 -5.65 13.53
N ILE A 141 -3.81 -5.06 12.34
CA ILE A 141 -3.19 -5.72 11.17
C ILE A 141 -1.75 -6.12 11.47
N LEU A 142 -0.97 -5.22 12.09
CA LEU A 142 0.41 -5.50 12.47
C LEU A 142 0.51 -6.62 13.51
N ALA A 143 -0.45 -6.69 14.44
CA ALA A 143 -0.56 -7.76 15.43
C ALA A 143 -1.17 -9.08 14.88
N GLY A 144 -1.58 -9.12 13.60
CA GLY A 144 -2.22 -10.30 13.00
C GLY A 144 -3.65 -10.54 13.49
N GLN A 145 -4.31 -9.51 14.02
CA GLN A 145 -5.69 -9.55 14.49
C GLN A 145 -6.67 -9.13 13.39
N GLN A 146 -7.91 -9.62 13.48
CA GLN A 146 -8.98 -9.21 12.56
C GLN A 146 -9.41 -7.77 12.81
N THR A 147 -9.69 -7.06 11.72
CA THR A 147 -10.20 -5.69 11.75
C THR A 147 -10.90 -5.35 10.44
N ALA A 148 -11.61 -4.22 10.40
CA ALA A 148 -12.23 -3.72 9.17
C ALA A 148 -11.17 -3.18 8.21
N CYS A 149 -10.77 -4.03 7.27
CA CYS A 149 -9.86 -3.76 6.17
C CYS A 149 -10.12 -4.74 5.03
N THR A 150 -9.44 -4.55 3.90
CA THR A 150 -9.34 -5.56 2.85
C THR A 150 -7.92 -6.09 2.75
N LEU A 151 -7.74 -7.41 2.86
CA LEU A 151 -6.52 -8.11 2.49
C LEU A 151 -6.58 -8.52 1.01
N ILE A 152 -5.65 -8.00 0.21
CA ILE A 152 -5.33 -8.48 -1.13
C ILE A 152 -4.20 -9.49 -1.00
N ALA A 153 -4.54 -10.78 -1.03
CA ALA A 153 -3.57 -11.86 -0.91
C ALA A 153 -2.83 -12.05 -2.24
N ALA A 154 -1.50 -12.10 -2.20
CA ALA A 154 -0.69 -12.32 -3.40
C ALA A 154 -0.59 -13.80 -3.79
N ARG A 155 -1.07 -14.71 -2.94
CA ARG A 155 -1.17 -16.16 -3.21
C ARG A 155 -2.61 -16.63 -3.03
N THR A 156 -3.03 -17.52 -3.91
CA THR A 156 -4.19 -18.39 -3.65
C THR A 156 -3.63 -19.61 -2.89
N GLU A 157 -4.14 -19.88 -1.69
CA GLU A 157 -3.90 -21.16 -1.00
C GLU A 157 -4.53 -22.34 -1.76
#